data_AF-A0A5C8JAU3-F1
#
_entry.id   AF-A0A5C8JAU3-F1
#
_cell.length_a   1.000
_cell.length_b   1.000
_cell.length_c   1.000
_cell.angle_alpha   90.00
_cell.angle_beta   90.00
_cell.angle_gamma   90.00
#
_symmetry.space_group_name_H-M   'P 1'
#
loop_
_entity.id
_entity.type
_entity.pdbx_description
1 polymer ?
#
loop_
_entity_poly.entity_id
_entity_poly.type
_entity_poly.pdbx_seq_one_letter_code
_entity_poly.pdbx_strand_id
1 'polypeptide(L)'
;MKRFSITAIALACALAVAPALAAQPADAAAKPNLRSCYDGKCTFTFTKPVSFRVSATYGSRKIRVSKVDAETVAVRTTSVRRVNGRVLTTGGGVNLGEGGRGSVGGLSFRVLSVTDRGATIRFTG
;
A
#
# COMPACT_ATOMS: atom_id res chain seq x y z
N MET A 1 -19.76 74.24 -22.66
CA MET A 1 -20.12 73.51 -23.90
C MET A 1 -19.01 72.51 -24.20
N LYS A 2 -19.36 71.22 -24.37
CA LYS A 2 -18.75 70.17 -25.23
C LYS A 2 -17.21 69.94 -25.15
N ARG A 3 -16.64 68.74 -25.11
CA ARG A 3 -17.05 67.32 -25.17
C ARG A 3 -15.78 66.52 -24.80
N PHE A 4 -15.90 65.53 -23.92
CA PHE A 4 -14.84 64.55 -23.64
C PHE A 4 -14.62 63.66 -24.87
N SER A 5 -13.37 63.50 -25.31
CA SER A 5 -12.98 62.53 -26.34
C SER A 5 -12.05 61.49 -25.71
N ILE A 6 -12.50 60.24 -25.77
CA ILE A 6 -11.87 59.02 -25.25
C ILE A 6 -11.06 58.40 -26.39
N THR A 7 -9.81 58.00 -26.14
CA THR A 7 -8.99 57.10 -26.97
C THR A 7 -8.23 56.16 -26.01
N ALA A 8 -8.76 54.96 -25.71
CA ALA A 8 -8.46 53.65 -26.35
C ALA A 8 -6.95 53.29 -26.29
N ILE A 9 -6.46 52.68 -25.20
CA ILE A 9 -6.26 51.23 -24.97
C ILE A 9 -5.39 50.51 -26.03
N ALA A 10 -4.17 50.14 -25.62
CA ALA A 10 -3.50 48.91 -26.05
C ALA A 10 -2.40 48.55 -25.03
N LEU A 11 -2.80 48.00 -23.88
CA LEU A 11 -1.85 47.42 -22.91
C LEU A 11 -1.59 45.97 -23.32
N ALA A 12 -0.46 45.74 -23.99
CA ALA A 12 0.02 44.41 -24.35
C ALA A 12 0.52 43.69 -23.09
N CYS A 13 -0.34 42.89 -22.46
CA CYS A 13 0.09 41.94 -21.43
C CYS A 13 0.83 40.77 -22.11
N ALA A 14 2.16 40.80 -22.05
CA ALA A 14 2.99 39.63 -22.31
C ALA A 14 2.67 38.55 -21.27
N LEU A 15 1.81 37.60 -21.65
CA LEU A 15 1.57 36.38 -20.87
C LEU A 15 2.79 35.47 -21.02
N ALA A 16 3.68 35.52 -20.02
CA ALA A 16 4.69 34.50 -19.81
C ALA A 16 3.97 33.16 -19.58
N VAL A 17 4.08 32.26 -20.55
CA VAL A 17 3.60 30.88 -20.46
C VAL A 17 4.51 30.14 -19.47
N ALA A 18 4.13 30.14 -18.21
CA ALA A 18 4.70 29.20 -17.25
C ALA A 18 4.27 27.77 -17.66
N PRO A 19 5.18 26.79 -17.69
CA PRO A 19 4.78 25.41 -17.87
C PRO A 19 3.94 25.04 -16.66
N ALA A 20 2.64 24.86 -16.89
CA ALA A 20 1.76 24.22 -15.94
C ALA A 20 2.35 22.83 -15.67
N LEU A 21 3.02 22.67 -14.53
CA LEU A 21 3.19 21.35 -13.94
C LEU A 21 1.78 20.79 -13.81
N ALA A 22 1.45 19.84 -14.69
CA ALA A 22 0.24 19.05 -14.57
C ALA A 22 0.20 18.53 -13.14
N ALA A 23 -0.73 19.07 -12.35
CA ALA A 23 -1.09 18.51 -11.06
C ALA A 23 -1.48 17.06 -11.34
N GLN A 24 -0.56 16.14 -11.07
CA GLN A 24 -0.87 14.72 -11.14
C GLN A 24 -2.06 14.51 -10.22
N PRO A 25 -3.17 13.95 -10.69
CA PRO A 25 -4.27 13.60 -9.80
C PRO A 25 -3.67 12.76 -8.69
N ALA A 26 -3.97 13.13 -7.45
CA ALA A 26 -3.62 12.34 -6.29
C ALA A 26 -4.24 10.96 -6.50
N ASP A 27 -3.42 10.03 -7.00
CA ASP A 27 -3.78 8.65 -7.21
C ASP A 27 -4.25 8.17 -5.85
N ALA A 28 -5.56 7.91 -5.74
CA ALA A 28 -6.20 7.49 -4.52
C ALA A 28 -5.64 6.10 -4.18
N ALA A 29 -4.46 6.08 -3.55
CA ALA A 29 -3.58 4.95 -3.28
C ALA A 29 -4.22 3.63 -3.71
N ALA A 30 -4.11 3.32 -5.01
CA ALA A 30 -4.80 2.18 -5.60
C ALA A 30 -4.54 0.96 -4.73
N LYS A 31 -5.63 0.35 -4.22
CA LYS A 31 -5.53 -0.78 -3.29
C LYS A 31 -4.60 -1.83 -3.92
N PRO A 32 -3.56 -2.30 -3.21
CA PRO A 32 -2.59 -3.22 -3.79
C PRO A 32 -3.30 -4.43 -4.39
N ASN A 33 -2.97 -4.78 -5.63
CA ASN A 33 -3.54 -5.97 -6.26
C ASN A 33 -2.86 -7.21 -5.69
N LEU A 34 -3.46 -7.76 -4.63
CA LEU A 34 -2.91 -8.89 -3.88
C LEU A 34 -3.30 -10.26 -4.46
N ARG A 35 -3.92 -10.32 -5.66
CA ARG A 35 -4.22 -11.60 -6.32
C ARG A 35 -2.95 -12.34 -6.71
N SER A 36 -1.91 -11.62 -7.14
CA SER A 36 -0.59 -12.19 -7.44
C SER A 36 0.12 -12.77 -6.21
N CYS A 37 -0.29 -12.38 -5.00
CA CYS A 37 0.25 -12.92 -3.76
C CYS A 37 -0.32 -14.29 -3.38
N TYR A 38 -1.28 -14.85 -4.14
CA TYR A 38 -1.89 -16.13 -3.81
C TYR A 38 -0.87 -17.27 -3.76
N ASP A 39 0.10 -17.26 -4.68
CA ASP A 39 1.19 -18.25 -4.74
C ASP A 39 2.35 -17.97 -3.78
N GLY A 40 2.16 -17.04 -2.83
CA GLY A 40 3.16 -16.70 -1.82
C GLY A 40 4.39 -15.95 -2.34
N LYS A 41 4.40 -15.54 -3.61
CA LYS A 41 5.50 -14.81 -4.24
C LYS A 41 5.00 -13.49 -4.81
N CYS A 42 5.22 -12.41 -4.09
CA CYS A 42 4.83 -11.08 -4.55
C CYS A 42 5.60 -10.00 -3.79
N THR A 43 5.67 -8.81 -4.38
CA THR A 43 6.14 -7.60 -3.70
C THR A 43 5.07 -6.55 -3.82
N PHE A 44 4.74 -5.89 -2.72
CA PHE A 44 3.80 -4.77 -2.76
C PHE A 44 4.07 -3.78 -1.64
N THR A 45 3.62 -2.55 -1.86
CA THR A 45 3.64 -1.47 -0.88
C THR A 45 2.23 -1.27 -0.34
N PHE A 46 2.11 -1.08 0.97
CA PHE A 46 0.84 -0.83 1.63
C PHE A 46 0.97 0.36 2.59
N THR A 47 -0.04 1.22 2.57
CA THR A 47 -0.16 2.36 3.48
C THR A 47 -1.16 2.07 4.60
N LYS A 48 -2.18 1.25 4.30
CA LYS A 48 -3.19 0.78 5.25
C LYS A 48 -3.02 -0.72 5.52
N PRO A 49 -3.56 -1.24 6.64
CA PRO A 49 -3.62 -2.67 6.89
C PRO A 49 -4.27 -3.42 5.73
N VAL A 50 -3.60 -4.43 5.20
CA VAL A 50 -4.12 -5.27 4.12
C VAL A 50 -4.33 -6.70 4.61
N SER A 51 -5.33 -7.36 4.05
CA SER A 51 -5.55 -8.79 4.28
C SER A 51 -5.81 -9.46 2.95
N PHE A 52 -5.15 -10.58 2.72
CA PHE A 52 -5.27 -11.34 1.48
C PHE A 52 -5.21 -12.84 1.76
N ARG A 53 -5.60 -13.62 0.75
CA ARG A 53 -5.56 -15.07 0.80
C ARG A 53 -4.34 -15.58 0.05
N VAL A 54 -3.86 -16.71 0.52
CA VAL A 54 -2.73 -17.45 -0.04
C VAL A 54 -3.16 -18.89 -0.27
N SER A 55 -2.38 -19.61 -1.08
CA SER A 55 -2.59 -21.03 -1.37
C SER A 55 -2.70 -21.87 -0.10
N ALA A 56 -3.49 -22.94 -0.18
CA ALA A 56 -3.66 -23.88 0.94
C ALA A 56 -2.40 -24.70 1.24
N THR A 57 -1.37 -24.64 0.39
CA THR A 57 -0.04 -25.21 0.66
C THR A 57 0.63 -24.53 1.84
N TYR A 58 0.28 -23.28 2.13
CA TYR A 58 0.72 -22.57 3.31
C TYR A 58 -0.20 -22.92 4.48
N GLY A 59 0.35 -23.14 5.67
CA GLY A 59 -0.39 -23.55 6.87
C GLY A 59 -1.46 -22.55 7.31
N SER A 60 -1.51 -21.38 6.67
CA SER A 60 -2.54 -20.35 6.86
C SER A 60 -3.12 -19.88 5.54
N ARG A 61 -4.45 -19.78 5.45
CA ARG A 61 -5.15 -19.34 4.23
C ARG A 61 -5.34 -17.83 4.15
N LYS A 62 -5.14 -17.12 5.26
CA LYS A 62 -5.33 -15.67 5.35
C LYS A 62 -4.14 -15.03 6.04
N ILE A 63 -3.56 -14.06 5.35
CA ILE A 63 -2.48 -13.22 5.84
C ILE A 63 -3.02 -11.81 6.04
N ARG A 64 -2.61 -11.19 7.14
CA ARG A 64 -2.83 -9.77 7.43
C ARG A 64 -1.48 -9.11 7.61
N VAL A 65 -1.27 -8.01 6.90
CA VAL A 65 -0.06 -7.19 6.99
C VAL A 65 -0.47 -5.79 7.39
N SER A 66 0.22 -5.21 8.36
CA SER A 66 -0.04 -3.86 8.84
C SER A 66 1.21 -3.24 9.43
N LYS A 67 1.32 -1.91 9.39
CA LYS A 67 2.29 -1.19 10.23
C LYS A 67 1.84 -1.26 11.69
N VAL A 68 2.79 -1.39 12.59
CA VAL A 68 2.58 -1.26 14.05
C VAL A 68 2.92 0.15 14.50
N ASP A 69 4.04 0.67 14.01
CA ASP A 69 4.56 2.01 14.26
C ASP A 69 5.28 2.53 13.00
N ALA A 70 6.10 3.58 13.13
CA ALA A 70 6.81 4.19 12.02
C ALA A 70 7.86 3.28 11.37
N GLU A 71 8.39 2.30 12.11
CA GLU A 71 9.56 1.50 11.74
C GLU A 71 9.23 0.00 11.64
N THR A 72 8.09 -0.42 12.17
CA THR A 72 7.74 -1.83 12.35
C THR A 72 6.53 -2.27 11.53
N VAL A 73 6.64 -3.43 10.89
CA VAL A 73 5.56 -4.15 10.20
C VAL A 73 5.19 -5.41 10.96
N ALA A 74 3.90 -5.60 11.21
CA ALA A 74 3.34 -6.86 11.67
C ALA A 74 2.81 -7.68 10.50
N VAL A 75 3.19 -8.96 10.48
CA VAL A 75 2.59 -9.98 9.63
C VAL A 75 1.92 -11.00 10.53
N ARG A 76 0.61 -11.18 10.34
CA ARG A 76 -0.24 -12.07 11.13
C ARG A 76 -0.92 -13.08 10.24
N THR A 77 -1.01 -14.31 10.71
CA THR A 77 -1.79 -15.37 10.07
C THR A 77 -3.01 -15.72 10.86
N THR A 78 -4.03 -16.19 10.16
CA THR A 78 -5.16 -16.86 10.79
C THR A 78 -5.59 -18.05 9.94
N SER A 79 -5.69 -19.20 10.60
CA SER A 79 -6.16 -20.46 10.05
C SER A 79 -7.43 -20.84 10.79
N VAL A 80 -8.48 -21.12 10.03
CA VAL A 80 -9.74 -21.64 10.57
C VAL A 80 -9.94 -23.02 9.99
N ARG A 81 -10.01 -24.04 10.84
CA ARG A 81 -10.20 -25.44 10.43
C ARG A 81 -11.35 -26.04 11.22
N ARG A 82 -12.20 -26.84 10.56
CA ARG A 82 -13.19 -27.67 11.25
C ARG A 82 -12.59 -29.05 11.50
N VAL A 83 -12.63 -29.50 12.75
CA VAL A 83 -12.22 -30.85 13.16
C VAL A 83 -13.31 -31.39 14.08
N ASN A 84 -13.88 -32.54 13.74
CA ASN A 84 -14.94 -33.20 14.52
C ASN A 84 -16.12 -32.25 14.87
N GLY A 85 -16.59 -31.47 13.89
CA GLY A 85 -17.69 -30.51 14.09
C GLY A 85 -17.32 -29.23 14.83
N ARG A 86 -16.12 -29.12 15.42
CA ARG A 86 -15.64 -27.92 16.12
C ARG A 86 -14.83 -27.02 15.19
N VAL A 87 -15.01 -25.71 15.31
CA VAL A 87 -14.18 -24.70 14.62
C VAL A 87 -12.96 -24.42 15.49
N LEU A 88 -11.77 -24.77 14.99
CA LEU A 88 -10.49 -24.36 15.56
C LEU A 88 -9.94 -23.17 14.80
N THR A 89 -9.59 -22.12 15.53
CA THR A 89 -8.89 -20.95 15.00
C THR A 89 -7.49 -20.94 15.59
N THR A 90 -6.49 -21.01 14.72
CA THR A 90 -5.06 -20.92 15.09
C THR A 90 -4.46 -19.72 14.37
N GLY A 91 -3.53 -19.03 15.00
CA GLY A 91 -2.86 -17.86 14.43
C GLY A 91 -1.41 -17.79 14.86
N GLY A 92 -0.63 -17.07 14.07
CA GLY A 92 0.77 -16.76 14.33
C GLY A 92 1.07 -15.33 13.95
N GLY A 93 2.17 -14.78 14.42
CA GLY A 93 2.50 -13.40 14.14
C GLY A 93 3.92 -13.03 14.47
N VAL A 94 4.46 -12.12 13.67
CA VAL A 94 5.83 -11.61 13.80
C VAL A 94 5.81 -10.11 13.48
N ASN A 95 6.61 -9.36 14.22
CA ASN A 95 6.86 -7.95 13.99
C ASN A 95 8.31 -7.78 13.52
N LEU A 96 8.53 -7.06 12.43
CA LEU A 96 9.86 -6.84 11.86
C LEU A 96 10.03 -5.39 11.43
N GLY A 97 11.23 -4.87 11.67
CA GLY A 97 11.67 -3.60 11.08
C GLY A 97 12.15 -3.74 9.64
N GLU A 98 12.57 -2.62 9.07
CA GLU A 98 13.17 -2.57 7.73
C GLU A 98 14.34 -3.56 7.57
N GLY A 99 14.43 -4.21 6.41
CA GLY A 99 15.44 -5.22 6.10
C GLY A 99 15.20 -6.59 6.74
N GLY A 100 14.35 -6.67 7.76
CA GLY A 100 14.03 -7.86 8.53
C GLY A 100 13.42 -8.98 7.70
N ARG A 101 13.75 -10.23 8.04
CA ARG A 101 13.22 -11.44 7.42
C ARG A 101 12.46 -12.26 8.44
N GLY A 102 11.38 -12.89 8.01
CA GLY A 102 10.58 -13.76 8.86
C GLY A 102 9.83 -14.80 8.06
N SER A 103 9.25 -15.75 8.79
CA SER A 103 8.31 -16.71 8.23
C SER A 103 7.11 -16.84 9.16
N VAL A 104 5.91 -16.89 8.60
CA VAL A 104 4.69 -17.12 9.37
C VAL A 104 3.75 -18.04 8.60
N GLY A 105 3.23 -19.07 9.25
CA GLY A 105 2.34 -20.04 8.59
C GLY A 105 2.96 -20.73 7.37
N GLY A 106 4.29 -20.85 7.32
CA GLY A 106 5.02 -21.43 6.19
C GLY A 106 5.32 -20.46 5.04
N LEU A 107 4.94 -19.18 5.15
CA LEU A 107 5.25 -18.15 4.16
C LEU A 107 6.48 -17.35 4.57
N SER A 108 7.51 -17.37 3.74
CA SER A 108 8.71 -16.55 3.95
C SER A 108 8.57 -15.16 3.36
N PHE A 109 9.06 -14.15 4.09
CA PHE A 109 8.99 -12.75 3.65
C PHE A 109 10.14 -11.91 4.18
N ARG A 110 10.34 -10.76 3.52
CA ARG A 110 11.28 -9.72 3.90
C ARG A 110 10.61 -8.36 3.83
N VAL A 111 10.80 -7.56 4.87
CA VAL A 111 10.46 -6.14 4.86
C VAL A 111 11.54 -5.41 4.07
N LEU A 112 11.15 -4.78 2.96
CA LEU A 112 12.08 -4.07 2.09
C LEU A 112 12.27 -2.63 2.53
N SER A 113 11.19 -1.95 2.88
CA SER A 113 11.23 -0.59 3.40
C SER A 113 10.08 -0.31 4.36
N VAL A 114 10.32 0.52 5.36
CA VAL A 114 9.29 1.08 6.23
C VAL A 114 9.48 2.58 6.29
N THR A 115 8.46 3.32 5.86
CA THR A 115 8.44 4.78 5.85
C THR A 115 7.20 5.26 6.56
N ASP A 116 7.15 6.53 6.95
CA ASP A 116 5.95 7.12 7.58
C ASP A 116 4.68 6.90 6.75
N ARG A 117 4.80 6.96 5.42
CA ARG A 117 3.69 6.85 4.48
C ARG A 117 3.22 5.41 4.24
N GLY A 118 4.08 4.42 4.45
CA GLY A 118 3.76 3.02 4.18
C GLY A 118 4.97 2.11 4.26
N ALA A 119 4.74 0.82 4.01
CA ALA A 119 5.79 -0.18 4.03
C ALA A 119 5.74 -1.07 2.80
N THR A 120 6.92 -1.51 2.36
CA THR A 120 7.07 -2.44 1.23
C THR A 120 7.54 -3.78 1.75
N ILE A 121 6.84 -4.84 1.37
CA ILE A 121 7.12 -6.21 1.77
C ILE A 121 7.25 -7.10 0.55
N ARG A 122 8.16 -8.06 0.60
CA ARG A 122 8.34 -9.10 -0.41
C ARG A 122 8.14 -10.47 0.20
N PHE A 123 7.22 -11.24 -0.36
CA PHE A 123 7.00 -12.65 -0.07
C PHE A 123 7.75 -13.50 -1.09
N THR A 124 8.33 -14.62 -0.66
CA THR A 124 9.20 -15.48 -1.50
C THR A 124 8.76 -16.94 -1.59
N GLY A 125 7.64 -17.30 -0.96
CA GLY A 125 7.26 -18.70 -0.72
C GLY A 125 7.73 -19.14 0.65
#